data_AF-A0A349D2P6-F1
#
_entry.id   AF-A0A349D2P6-F1
#
_cell.length_a   1.000
_cell.length_b   1.000
_cell.length_c   1.000
_cell.angle_alpha   90.00
_cell.angle_beta   90.00
_cell.angle_gamma   90.00
#
_symmetry.space_group_name_H-M   'P 1'
#
loop_
_entity.id
_entity.type
_entity.pdbx_description
1 polymer ?
#
loop_
_entity_poly.entity_id
_entity_poly.type
_entity_poly.pdbx_seq_one_letter_code
_entity_poly.pdbx_strand_id
1 'polypeptide(L)'
;MKAEEEYQAAQDHWQAAQDHWQEAQDARSEAKEAYAETKISYKEALSECKDGYAQALEGCKAEETKAERKTCADAAKAERMTCITEAKADATVAKAEYAVAQTTYKTAKSAYATAKITWRSAERTFEKTKKLFGK
;
A
#
# COMPACT_ATOMS: atom_id res chain seq x y z
N MET A 1 33.52 -11.10 -27.39
CA MET A 1 34.21 -9.87 -26.94
C MET A 1 33.78 -9.67 -25.49
N LYS A 2 34.61 -10.03 -24.50
CA LYS A 2 34.17 -10.08 -23.09
C LYS A 2 33.59 -8.76 -22.56
N ALA A 3 34.18 -7.62 -22.92
CA ALA A 3 33.71 -6.31 -22.48
C ALA A 3 32.37 -5.89 -23.12
N GLU A 4 32.07 -6.37 -24.33
CA GLU A 4 30.78 -6.13 -25.00
C GLU A 4 29.67 -6.98 -24.38
N GLU A 5 29.97 -8.26 -24.11
CA GLU A 5 29.06 -9.19 -23.43
C GLU A 5 28.70 -8.68 -22.02
N GLU A 6 29.69 -8.19 -21.26
CA GLU A 6 29.47 -7.58 -19.93
C GLU A 6 28.66 -6.27 -20.01
N TYR A 7 28.88 -5.45 -21.04
CA TYR A 7 28.10 -4.24 -21.27
C TYR A 7 26.63 -4.55 -21.58
N GLN A 8 26.38 -5.49 -22.50
CA GLN A 8 25.03 -5.89 -22.87
C GLN A 8 24.28 -6.49 -21.68
N ALA A 9 24.91 -7.41 -20.94
CA ALA A 9 24.31 -8.01 -19.76
C ALA A 9 23.95 -6.97 -18.68
N ALA A 10 24.82 -5.96 -18.47
CA ALA A 10 24.55 -4.89 -17.52
C ALA A 10 23.44 -3.94 -18.00
N GLN A 11 23.34 -3.70 -19.31
CA GLN A 11 22.25 -2.94 -19.91
C GLN A 11 20.90 -3.63 -19.73
N ASP A 12 20.84 -4.92 -20.06
CA ASP A 12 19.61 -5.73 -19.91
C ASP A 12 19.16 -5.78 -18.45
N HIS A 13 20.10 -5.94 -17.52
CA HIS A 13 19.79 -5.92 -16.09
C HIS A 13 19.30 -4.55 -15.60
N TRP A 14 19.88 -3.45 -16.09
CA TRP A 14 19.42 -2.10 -15.76
C TRP A 14 18.01 -1.83 -16.32
N GLN A 15 17.71 -2.27 -17.54
CA GLN A 15 16.37 -2.14 -18.12
C GLN A 15 15.33 -2.92 -17.32
N ALA A 16 15.62 -4.19 -16.98
CA ALA A 16 14.73 -4.99 -16.15
C ALA A 16 14.48 -4.35 -14.77
N ALA A 17 15.51 -3.75 -14.16
CA ALA A 17 15.38 -3.04 -12.89
C ALA A 17 14.58 -1.73 -13.02
N GLN A 18 14.64 -1.07 -14.18
CA GLN A 18 13.82 0.11 -14.49
C GLN A 18 12.35 -0.26 -14.61
N ASP A 19 12.05 -1.31 -15.36
CA ASP A 19 10.67 -1.78 -15.57
C ASP A 19 10.05 -2.19 -14.23
N HIS A 20 10.79 -2.96 -13.42
CA HIS A 20 10.33 -3.36 -12.09
C HIS A 20 10.14 -2.17 -11.12
N TRP A 21 11.00 -1.14 -11.19
CA TRP A 21 10.83 0.07 -10.40
C TRP A 21 9.56 0.85 -10.81
N GLN A 22 9.26 0.91 -12.11
CA GLN A 22 8.05 1.54 -12.63
C GLN A 22 6.79 0.78 -12.18
N GLU A 23 6.76 -0.54 -12.34
CA GLU A 23 5.67 -1.38 -11.84
C GLU A 23 5.42 -1.18 -10.34
N ALA A 24 6.49 -1.15 -9.54
CA ALA A 24 6.39 -0.92 -8.10
C ALA A 24 5.93 0.51 -7.75
N GLN A 25 6.23 1.50 -8.59
CA GLN A 25 5.72 2.87 -8.44
C GLN A 25 4.22 2.95 -8.71
N ASP A 26 3.75 2.29 -9.76
CA ASP A 26 2.35 2.29 -10.15
C ASP A 26 1.51 1.53 -9.10
N ALA A 27 1.95 0.33 -8.70
CA ALA A 27 1.32 -0.44 -7.62
C ALA A 27 1.27 0.32 -6.28
N ARG A 28 2.31 1.09 -5.94
CA ARG A 28 2.30 1.95 -4.75
C ARG A 28 1.26 3.06 -4.86
N SER A 29 1.07 3.62 -6.05
CA SER A 29 0.13 4.71 -6.28
C SER A 29 -1.31 4.20 -6.18
N GLU A 30 -1.61 3.07 -6.82
CA GLU A 30 -2.90 2.39 -6.71
C GLU A 30 -3.24 2.03 -5.26
N ALA A 31 -2.31 1.39 -4.53
CA ALA A 31 -2.54 1.02 -3.13
C ALA A 31 -2.73 2.25 -2.21
N LYS A 32 -2.12 3.39 -2.56
CA LYS A 32 -2.31 4.65 -1.82
C LYS A 32 -3.71 5.21 -2.04
N GLU A 33 -4.21 5.16 -3.27
CA GLU A 33 -5.55 5.62 -3.63
C GLU A 33 -6.60 4.72 -2.97
N ALA A 34 -6.48 3.39 -3.11
CA ALA A 34 -7.34 2.42 -2.45
C ALA A 34 -7.40 2.65 -0.93
N TYR A 35 -6.25 2.81 -0.26
CA TYR A 35 -6.24 3.12 1.17
C TYR A 35 -6.92 4.46 1.51
N ALA A 36 -6.80 5.48 0.66
CA ALA A 36 -7.47 6.75 0.87
C ALA A 36 -8.99 6.62 0.76
N GLU A 37 -9.47 5.87 -0.23
CA GLU A 37 -10.89 5.58 -0.44
C GLU A 37 -11.47 4.75 0.72
N THR A 38 -10.84 3.64 1.10
CA THR A 38 -11.29 2.81 2.23
C THR A 38 -11.31 3.62 3.54
N LYS A 39 -10.38 4.56 3.71
CA LYS A 39 -10.36 5.46 4.87
C LYS A 39 -11.55 6.44 4.87
N ILE A 40 -12.03 6.86 3.71
CA ILE A 40 -13.26 7.66 3.59
C ILE A 40 -14.46 6.80 3.98
N SER A 41 -14.61 5.62 3.38
CA SER A 41 -15.70 4.69 3.69
C SER A 41 -15.75 4.31 5.17
N TYR A 42 -14.59 4.07 5.79
CA TYR A 42 -14.52 3.81 7.24
C TYR A 42 -15.03 4.98 8.08
N LYS A 43 -14.76 6.23 7.68
CA LYS A 43 -15.25 7.41 8.40
C LYS A 43 -16.76 7.59 8.24
N GLU A 44 -17.28 7.31 7.05
CA GLU A 44 -18.72 7.35 6.77
C GLU A 44 -19.45 6.31 7.62
N ALA A 45 -19.01 5.05 7.57
CA ALA A 45 -19.53 3.99 8.43
C ALA A 45 -19.44 4.36 9.92
N LEU A 46 -18.32 4.94 10.38
CA LEU A 46 -18.17 5.38 11.76
C LEU A 46 -19.21 6.46 12.15
N SER A 47 -19.53 7.38 11.24
CA SER A 47 -20.54 8.42 11.47
C SER A 47 -21.93 7.82 11.51
N GLU A 48 -22.30 7.00 10.51
CA GLU A 48 -23.61 6.36 10.42
C GLU A 48 -23.88 5.44 11.61
N CYS A 49 -22.93 4.59 11.99
CA CYS A 49 -23.06 3.72 13.16
C CYS A 49 -23.12 4.52 14.47
N LYS A 50 -22.51 5.72 14.53
CA LYS A 50 -22.61 6.61 15.69
C LYS A 50 -24.01 7.23 15.80
N ASP A 51 -24.58 7.65 14.68
CA ASP A 51 -25.91 8.22 14.63
C ASP A 51 -26.98 7.16 14.95
N GLY A 52 -26.85 5.96 14.39
CA GLY A 52 -27.70 4.81 14.73
C GLY A 52 -27.61 4.43 16.21
N TYR A 53 -26.40 4.42 16.78
CA TYR A 53 -26.21 4.20 18.22
C TYR A 53 -26.88 5.28 19.08
N ALA A 54 -26.79 6.55 18.69
CA ALA A 54 -27.45 7.63 19.42
C ALA A 54 -28.99 7.47 19.39
N GLN A 55 -29.55 7.12 18.24
CA GLN A 55 -30.99 6.83 18.11
C GLN A 55 -31.41 5.62 18.96
N ALA A 56 -30.63 4.55 18.95
CA ALA A 56 -30.89 3.37 19.78
C ALA A 56 -30.88 3.72 21.28
N LEU A 57 -29.92 4.54 21.73
CA LEU A 57 -29.88 5.02 23.12
C LEU A 57 -31.09 5.88 23.50
N GLU A 58 -31.60 6.72 22.59
CA GLU A 58 -32.84 7.46 22.83
C GLU A 58 -34.03 6.51 22.97
N GLY A 59 -34.12 5.48 22.12
CA GLY A 59 -35.13 4.42 22.22
C GLY A 59 -35.08 3.69 23.57
N CYS A 60 -33.87 3.38 24.05
CA CYS A 60 -33.69 2.74 25.35
C CYS A 60 -34.24 3.56 26.52
N LYS A 61 -34.42 4.88 26.40
CA LYS A 61 -34.99 5.69 27.49
C LYS A 61 -36.47 5.37 27.76
N ALA A 62 -37.16 4.76 26.81
CA ALA A 62 -38.56 4.35 26.96
C ALA A 62 -38.75 3.13 27.87
N GLU A 63 -37.66 2.39 28.17
CA GLU A 63 -37.70 1.22 29.05
C GLU A 63 -38.03 1.62 30.51
N GLU A 64 -38.97 0.89 31.12
CA GLU A 64 -39.57 1.25 32.41
C GLU A 64 -38.56 1.08 33.55
N THR A 65 -37.79 -0.02 33.53
CA THR A 65 -36.84 -0.33 34.59
C THR A 65 -35.42 0.12 34.25
N LYS A 66 -34.62 0.31 35.30
CA LYS A 66 -33.18 0.55 35.14
C LYS A 66 -32.45 -0.66 34.54
N ALA A 67 -32.95 -1.88 34.81
CA ALA A 67 -32.36 -3.11 34.31
C ALA A 67 -32.57 -3.24 32.79
N GLU A 68 -33.79 -3.00 32.30
CA GLU A 68 -34.11 -3.00 30.87
C GLU A 68 -33.35 -1.92 30.11
N ARG A 69 -33.29 -0.69 30.65
CA ARG A 69 -32.46 0.40 30.09
C ARG A 69 -31.01 -0.01 29.90
N LYS A 70 -30.44 -0.70 30.88
CA LYS A 70 -29.06 -1.18 30.82
C LYS A 70 -28.89 -2.24 29.75
N THR A 71 -29.77 -3.25 29.72
CA THR A 71 -29.73 -4.32 28.71
C THR A 71 -29.88 -3.76 27.30
N CYS A 72 -30.80 -2.81 27.09
CA CYS A 72 -30.97 -2.13 25.81
C CYS A 72 -29.72 -1.34 25.40
N ALA A 73 -29.12 -0.56 26.31
CA ALA A 73 -27.90 0.18 26.01
C ALA A 73 -26.70 -0.74 25.71
N ASP A 74 -26.59 -1.88 26.40
CA ASP A 74 -25.57 -2.89 26.16
C ASP A 74 -25.77 -3.56 24.77
N ALA A 75 -27.02 -3.81 24.36
CA ALA A 75 -27.36 -4.30 23.02
C ALA A 75 -27.03 -3.27 21.92
N ALA A 76 -27.45 -2.01 22.08
CA ALA A 76 -27.11 -0.92 21.15
C ALA A 76 -25.60 -0.75 20.97
N LYS A 77 -24.82 -0.94 22.04
CA LYS A 77 -23.36 -0.92 21.98
C LYS A 77 -22.81 -2.10 21.17
N ALA A 78 -23.37 -3.30 21.33
CA ALA A 78 -22.97 -4.48 20.57
C ALA A 78 -23.28 -4.32 19.07
N GLU A 79 -24.45 -3.76 18.74
CA GLU A 79 -24.84 -3.44 17.36
C GLU A 79 -23.89 -2.42 16.72
N ARG A 80 -23.56 -1.33 17.44
CA ARG A 80 -22.60 -0.35 16.96
C ARG A 80 -21.23 -0.98 16.64
N MET A 81 -20.75 -1.87 17.51
CA MET A 81 -19.48 -2.56 17.28
C MET A 81 -19.55 -3.44 16.04
N THR A 82 -20.65 -4.15 15.84
CA THR A 82 -20.87 -4.99 14.65
C THR A 82 -20.91 -4.13 13.38
N CYS A 83 -21.64 -3.01 13.41
CA CYS A 83 -21.79 -2.06 12.32
C CYS A 83 -20.45 -1.51 11.78
N ILE A 84 -19.45 -1.27 12.65
CA ILE A 84 -18.14 -0.75 12.22
C ILE A 84 -17.10 -1.85 11.92
N THR A 85 -17.42 -3.13 12.14
CA THR A 85 -16.41 -4.20 12.13
C THR A 85 -15.82 -4.43 10.74
N GLU A 86 -16.66 -4.54 9.72
CA GLU A 86 -16.24 -4.77 8.33
C GLU A 86 -15.40 -3.60 7.82
N ALA A 87 -15.93 -2.37 7.91
CA ALA A 87 -15.20 -1.18 7.46
C ALA A 87 -13.86 -0.98 8.19
N LYS A 88 -13.76 -1.38 9.45
CA LYS A 88 -12.49 -1.37 10.20
C LYS A 88 -11.52 -2.44 9.70
N ALA A 89 -12.01 -3.63 9.37
CA ALA A 89 -11.21 -4.70 8.80
C ALA A 89 -10.65 -4.27 7.44
N ASP A 90 -11.49 -3.73 6.55
CA ASP A 90 -11.08 -3.24 5.24
C ASP A 90 -10.02 -2.15 5.35
N ALA A 91 -10.23 -1.16 6.23
CA ALA A 91 -9.23 -0.10 6.46
C ALA A 91 -7.90 -0.65 7.00
N THR A 92 -7.93 -1.77 7.72
CA THR A 92 -6.73 -2.44 8.22
C THR A 92 -5.99 -3.16 7.09
N VAL A 93 -6.74 -3.88 6.23
CA VAL A 93 -6.20 -4.56 5.05
C VAL A 93 -5.58 -3.57 4.08
N ALA A 94 -6.32 -2.55 3.66
CA ALA A 94 -5.84 -1.54 2.71
C ALA A 94 -4.58 -0.80 3.24
N LYS A 95 -4.52 -0.54 4.55
CA LYS A 95 -3.32 0.03 5.18
C LYS A 95 -2.11 -0.90 5.09
N ALA A 96 -2.32 -2.21 5.30
CA ALA A 96 -1.26 -3.20 5.21
C ALA A 96 -0.76 -3.36 3.77
N GLU A 97 -1.68 -3.41 2.79
CA GLU A 97 -1.36 -3.47 1.36
C GLU A 97 -0.54 -2.26 0.91
N TYR A 98 -0.95 -1.04 1.31
CA TYR A 98 -0.16 0.16 1.05
C TYR A 98 1.24 0.10 1.67
N ALA A 99 1.39 -0.45 2.88
CA ALA A 99 2.69 -0.61 3.53
C ALA A 99 3.60 -1.60 2.79
N VAL A 100 3.03 -2.70 2.28
CA VAL A 100 3.73 -3.67 1.43
C VAL A 100 4.18 -3.00 0.13
N ALA A 101 3.27 -2.35 -0.60
CA ALA A 101 3.58 -1.67 -1.85
C ALA A 101 4.64 -0.57 -1.67
N GLN A 102 4.58 0.17 -0.56
CA GLN A 102 5.60 1.17 -0.22
C GLN A 102 6.98 0.53 0.02
N THR A 103 7.03 -0.66 0.62
CA THR A 103 8.27 -1.39 0.84
C THR A 103 8.84 -1.90 -0.48
N THR A 104 8.01 -2.51 -1.32
CA THR A 104 8.39 -2.97 -2.67
C THR A 104 8.95 -1.84 -3.52
N TYR A 105 8.28 -0.68 -3.54
CA TYR A 105 8.76 0.52 -4.22
C TYR A 105 10.17 0.93 -3.76
N LYS A 106 10.43 0.94 -2.44
CA LYS A 106 11.74 1.31 -1.89
C LYS A 106 12.82 0.31 -2.33
N THR A 107 12.51 -0.98 -2.30
CA THR A 107 13.43 -2.04 -2.73
C THR A 107 13.74 -1.92 -4.22
N ALA A 108 12.72 -1.79 -5.06
CA ALA A 108 12.87 -1.67 -6.51
C ALA A 108 13.65 -0.40 -6.89
N LYS A 109 13.39 0.73 -6.22
CA LYS A 109 14.14 1.98 -6.43
C LYS A 109 15.64 1.81 -6.14
N SER A 110 15.99 1.11 -5.05
CA SER A 110 17.37 0.82 -4.70
C SER A 110 18.04 -0.14 -5.68
N ALA A 111 17.30 -1.15 -6.17
CA ALA A 111 17.78 -2.08 -7.20
C ALA A 111 18.05 -1.36 -8.52
N TYR A 112 17.13 -0.49 -8.97
CA TYR A 112 17.32 0.38 -10.14
C TYR A 112 18.60 1.23 -10.02
N ALA A 113 18.81 1.87 -8.86
CA ALA A 113 19.99 2.70 -8.64
C ALA A 113 21.29 1.88 -8.74
N THR A 114 21.32 0.69 -8.15
CA THR A 114 22.46 -0.23 -8.22
C THR A 114 22.72 -0.69 -9.65
N ALA A 115 21.69 -1.16 -10.35
CA ALA A 115 21.81 -1.64 -11.73
C ALA A 115 22.30 -0.55 -12.68
N LYS A 116 21.82 0.70 -12.49
CA LYS A 116 22.28 1.87 -13.26
C LYS A 116 23.78 2.14 -13.06
N ILE A 117 24.27 2.04 -11.82
CA ILE A 117 25.71 2.23 -11.53
C ILE A 117 26.53 1.13 -12.23
N THR A 118 26.09 -0.12 -12.16
CA THR A 118 26.74 -1.26 -12.81
C THR A 118 26.81 -1.08 -14.32
N TRP A 119 25.68 -0.73 -14.96
CA TRP A 119 25.63 -0.46 -16.39
C TRP A 119 26.57 0.68 -16.80
N ARG A 120 26.57 1.82 -16.09
CA ARG A 120 27.51 2.93 -16.34
C ARG A 120 28.98 2.57 -16.12
N SER A 121 29.25 1.57 -15.27
CA SER A 121 30.60 1.03 -15.10
C SER A 121 31.02 0.19 -16.31
N ALA A 122 30.16 -0.74 -16.74
CA ALA A 122 30.38 -1.61 -17.88
C ALA A 122 30.52 -0.81 -19.19
N GLU A 123 29.67 0.22 -19.38
CA GLU A 123 29.74 1.16 -20.51
C GLU A 123 31.13 1.81 -20.62
N ARG A 124 31.67 2.30 -19.51
CA ARG A 124 33.01 2.92 -19.49
C ARG A 124 34.12 1.92 -19.82
N THR A 125 34.00 0.67 -19.37
CA THR A 125 34.97 -0.39 -19.66
C THR A 125 34.92 -0.83 -21.12
N PHE A 126 33.71 -0.99 -21.67
CA PHE A 126 33.49 -1.32 -23.08
C PHE A 126 34.08 -0.23 -23.99
N GLU A 127 33.76 1.05 -23.73
CA GLU A 127 34.30 2.17 -24.50
C GLU A 127 35.83 2.26 -24.46
N LYS A 128 36.45 1.95 -23.31
CA LYS A 128 37.92 1.87 -23.20
C LYS A 128 38.49 0.72 -24.02
N THR A 129 37.87 -0.46 -23.94
CA THR A 129 38.31 -1.67 -24.66
C THR A 129 38.21 -1.46 -26.17
N LYS A 130 37.11 -0.87 -26.63
CA LYS A 130 36.89 -0.50 -28.03
C LYS A 130 37.99 0.44 -28.55
N LYS A 131 38.40 1.44 -27.77
CA LYS A 131 39.49 2.36 -28.13
C LYS A 131 40.87 1.70 -28.19
N LEU A 132 41.13 0.72 -27.32
CA LEU A 132 42.44 0.05 -27.21
C LEU A 132 42.65 -1.05 -28.24
N PHE A 133 41.58 -1.77 -28.60
CA PHE A 133 41.67 -3.01 -29.40
C PHE A 133 40.88 -2.94 -30.71
N GLY A 134 40.10 -1.88 -30.96
CA GLY A 134 39.38 -1.65 -32.21
C GLY A 134 40.23 -1.02 -33.31
N LYS A 135 41.27 -1.72 -33.77
CA LYS A 135 41.86 -1.52 -35.10
C LYS A 135 41.32 -2.57 -36.06
#